data_AF-A0A5M8SXF2-F1
#
_entry.id   AF-A0A5M8SXF2-F1
#
_cell.length_a   1.000
_cell.length_b   1.000
_cell.length_c   1.000
_cell.angle_alpha   90.00
_cell.angle_beta   90.00
_cell.angle_gamma   90.00
#
_symmetry.space_group_name_H-M   'P 1'
#
loop_
_entity.id
_entity.type
_entity.pdbx_description
1 polymer ?
#
loop_
_entity_poly.entity_id
_entity_poly.type
_entity_poly.pdbx_seq_one_letter_code
_entity_poly.pdbx_strand_id
1 'polypeptide(L)'
;MCSTGCRKEEQAVTGAARNAVQVEQKVQAAVTQRDHERDELAKVPLPTKSLYINIHEAGEWENPFISADADYLTLRVTMADANPSSMGEGGLLRPPAARRQELQIRPEALPDALIALPAGAWHYGRVVAVSESPLADRKRRAAVRRNVESAIQKLNDLGVVVEEWPSR
;
A
#
# COMPACT_ATOMS: atom_id res chain seq x y z
N MET A 1 36.05 36.19 -38.41
CA MET A 1 35.24 34.95 -38.30
C MET A 1 35.15 34.58 -36.82
N CYS A 2 34.03 34.86 -36.16
CA CYS A 2 33.73 34.37 -34.81
C CYS A 2 32.21 34.17 -34.70
N SER A 3 31.73 32.95 -34.94
CA SER A 3 30.28 32.65 -34.93
C SER A 3 29.93 31.34 -34.24
N THR A 4 30.91 30.63 -33.66
CA THR A 4 30.71 29.26 -33.18
C THR A 4 30.45 29.13 -31.68
N GLY A 5 30.64 30.21 -30.89
CA GLY A 5 30.47 30.21 -29.43
C GLY A 5 29.02 30.37 -28.95
N CYS A 6 28.29 31.36 -29.47
CA CYS A 6 26.95 31.70 -28.96
C CYS A 6 25.90 30.59 -29.15
N ARG A 7 26.04 29.73 -30.15
CA ARG A 7 25.03 28.71 -30.46
C ARG A 7 24.98 27.58 -29.42
N LYS A 8 26.09 27.32 -28.73
CA LYS A 8 26.20 26.20 -27.77
C LYS A 8 25.59 26.55 -26.41
N GLU A 9 25.70 27.81 -25.99
CA GLU A 9 25.10 28.32 -24.76
C GLU A 9 23.57 28.42 -24.88
N GLU A 10 23.07 28.92 -26.02
CA GLU A 10 21.64 29.03 -26.28
C GLU A 10 20.94 27.65 -26.35
N GLN A 11 21.63 26.64 -26.88
CA GLN A 11 21.17 25.25 -26.86
C GLN A 11 21.17 24.64 -25.45
N ALA A 12 22.15 24.98 -24.61
CA ALA A 12 22.22 24.51 -23.23
C ALA A 12 21.11 25.11 -22.35
N VAL A 13 20.83 26.41 -22.48
CA VAL A 13 19.73 27.09 -21.75
C VAL A 13 18.37 26.54 -22.18
N THR A 14 18.17 26.32 -23.49
CA THR A 14 16.92 25.72 -24.01
C THR A 14 16.74 24.27 -23.53
N GLY A 15 17.82 23.49 -23.46
CA GLY A 15 17.80 22.13 -22.92
C GLY A 15 17.46 22.07 -21.44
N ALA A 16 18.06 22.94 -20.63
CA ALA A 16 17.78 23.06 -19.20
C ALA A 16 16.33 23.49 -18.93
N ALA A 17 15.81 24.46 -19.70
CA ALA A 17 14.42 24.93 -19.59
C ALA A 17 13.42 23.82 -19.95
N ARG A 18 13.67 23.03 -21.01
CA ARG A 18 12.82 21.88 -21.36
C ARG A 18 12.82 20.80 -20.29
N ASN A 19 13.97 20.52 -19.69
CA ASN A 19 14.08 19.55 -18.61
C ASN A 19 13.31 20.03 -17.36
N ALA A 20 13.41 21.31 -17.00
CA ALA A 20 12.66 21.87 -15.87
C ALA A 20 11.15 21.72 -16.06
N VAL A 21 10.62 22.10 -17.23
CA VAL A 21 9.19 21.94 -17.55
C VAL A 21 8.75 20.48 -17.51
N GLN A 22 9.57 19.55 -18.02
CA GLN A 22 9.25 18.12 -17.95
C GLN A 22 9.25 17.59 -16.52
N VAL A 23 10.15 18.08 -15.66
CA VAL A 23 10.18 17.71 -14.24
C VAL A 23 8.93 18.21 -13.54
N GLU A 24 8.55 19.47 -13.75
CA GLU A 24 7.32 20.07 -13.19
C GLU A 24 6.08 19.30 -13.63
N GLN A 25 5.96 18.97 -14.92
CA GLN A 25 4.84 18.18 -15.44
C GLN A 25 4.77 16.79 -14.80
N LYS A 26 5.90 16.11 -14.63
CA LYS A 26 5.95 14.80 -13.95
C LYS A 26 5.54 14.90 -12.49
N VAL A 27 6.00 15.94 -11.78
CA VAL A 27 5.61 16.18 -10.39
C VAL A 27 4.11 16.43 -10.29
N GLN A 28 3.56 17.29 -11.15
CA GLN A 28 2.13 17.58 -11.16
C GLN A 28 1.29 16.33 -11.44
N ALA A 29 1.67 15.53 -12.44
CA ALA A 29 1.00 14.27 -12.75
C ALA A 29 1.04 13.29 -11.57
N ALA A 30 2.18 13.19 -10.87
CA ALA A 30 2.32 12.34 -9.69
C ALA A 30 1.53 12.86 -8.47
N VAL A 31 1.30 14.17 -8.35
CA VAL A 31 0.41 14.74 -7.33
C VAL A 31 -1.03 14.36 -7.65
N THR A 32 -1.50 14.63 -8.88
CA THR A 32 -2.87 14.30 -9.30
C THR A 32 -3.19 12.82 -9.16
N GLN A 33 -2.25 11.94 -9.52
CA GLN A 33 -2.41 10.49 -9.35
C GLN A 33 -2.58 10.11 -7.88
N ARG A 34 -1.75 10.65 -6.97
CA ARG A 34 -1.86 10.37 -5.53
C ARG A 34 -3.16 10.90 -4.94
N ASP A 35 -3.61 12.08 -5.35
CA ASP A 35 -4.88 12.64 -4.89
C ASP A 35 -6.06 11.75 -5.31
N HIS A 36 -6.04 11.25 -6.55
CA HIS A 36 -7.02 10.27 -7.02
C HIS A 36 -6.97 8.97 -6.20
N GLU A 37 -5.78 8.42 -5.94
CA GLU A 37 -5.63 7.21 -5.11
C GLU A 37 -6.18 7.41 -3.68
N ARG A 38 -5.96 8.59 -3.10
CA ARG A 38 -6.53 8.98 -1.80
C ARG A 38 -8.05 9.03 -1.86
N ASP A 39 -8.62 9.65 -2.89
CA ASP A 39 -10.06 9.79 -3.05
C ASP A 39 -10.76 8.43 -3.25
N GLU A 40 -10.13 7.50 -3.96
CA GLU A 40 -10.64 6.13 -4.11
C GLU A 40 -10.66 5.40 -2.76
N LEU A 41 -9.58 5.49 -1.99
CA LEU A 41 -9.53 4.90 -0.65
C LEU A 41 -10.41 5.66 0.36
N ALA A 42 -10.71 6.94 0.12
CA ALA A 42 -11.61 7.75 0.94
C ALA A 42 -13.03 7.15 1.03
N LYS A 43 -13.43 6.35 0.02
CA LYS A 43 -14.71 5.62 -0.01
C LYS A 43 -14.83 4.56 1.08
N VAL A 44 -13.70 4.02 1.58
CA VAL A 44 -13.67 3.13 2.74
C VAL A 44 -13.93 3.96 4.00
N PRO A 45 -14.81 3.52 4.92
CA PRO A 45 -15.09 4.28 6.14
C PRO A 45 -13.84 4.43 7.02
N LEU A 46 -13.84 5.47 7.86
CA LEU A 46 -12.78 5.65 8.86
C LEU A 46 -12.71 4.43 9.80
N PRO A 47 -11.50 4.10 10.29
CA PRO A 47 -11.34 2.93 11.13
C PRO A 47 -11.96 3.11 12.50
N THR A 48 -12.55 2.03 13.01
CA THR A 48 -13.17 2.00 14.34
C THR A 48 -12.29 1.21 15.30
N LYS A 49 -11.51 1.91 16.13
CA LYS A 49 -10.46 1.31 16.99
C LYS A 49 -10.97 0.21 17.92
N SER A 50 -12.17 0.33 18.46
CA SER A 50 -12.76 -0.67 19.35
C SER A 50 -12.95 -2.06 18.70
N LEU A 51 -13.00 -2.14 17.37
CA LEU A 51 -13.16 -3.41 16.66
C LEU A 51 -11.89 -4.26 16.63
N TYR A 52 -10.70 -3.64 16.74
CA TYR A 52 -9.43 -4.34 16.52
C TYR A 52 -8.38 -4.15 17.62
N ILE A 53 -8.67 -3.33 18.63
CA ILE A 53 -7.70 -3.01 19.70
C ILE A 53 -7.27 -4.21 20.56
N ASN A 54 -8.12 -5.25 20.64
CA ASN A 54 -7.85 -6.47 21.42
C ASN A 54 -7.28 -7.61 20.55
N ILE A 55 -7.03 -7.35 19.27
CA ILE A 55 -6.49 -8.37 18.34
C ILE A 55 -4.97 -8.33 18.48
N HIS A 56 -4.41 -9.40 19.05
CA HIS A 56 -2.96 -9.51 19.29
C HIS A 56 -2.29 -10.59 18.42
N GLU A 57 -3.08 -11.42 17.74
CA GLU A 57 -2.59 -12.46 16.85
C GLU A 57 -2.81 -12.10 15.37
N ALA A 58 -1.75 -12.26 14.56
CA ALA A 58 -1.82 -11.83 13.16
C ALA A 58 -2.83 -12.68 12.39
N GLY A 59 -3.01 -13.93 12.82
CA GLY A 59 -4.01 -14.84 12.29
C GLY A 59 -5.45 -14.45 12.64
N GLU A 60 -5.70 -13.57 13.59
CA GLU A 60 -7.05 -13.09 13.93
C GLU A 60 -7.39 -11.77 13.21
N TRP A 61 -6.39 -11.11 12.61
CA TRP A 61 -6.59 -9.89 11.84
C TRP A 61 -7.32 -10.18 10.51
N GLU A 62 -8.52 -9.61 10.35
CA GLU A 62 -9.39 -9.81 9.19
C GLU A 62 -9.25 -8.73 8.09
N ASN A 63 -8.81 -7.53 8.45
CA ASN A 63 -8.50 -6.47 7.49
C ASN A 63 -7.28 -6.82 6.62
N PRO A 64 -6.95 -6.01 5.60
CA PRO A 64 -5.72 -6.23 4.85
C PRO A 64 -4.50 -6.18 5.76
N PHE A 65 -3.56 -7.09 5.54
CA PHE A 65 -2.34 -7.25 6.33
C PHE A 65 -1.15 -7.31 5.38
N ILE A 66 -0.12 -6.51 5.65
CA ILE A 66 1.08 -6.44 4.82
C ILE A 66 2.25 -7.02 5.60
N SER A 67 2.91 -8.02 5.03
CA SER A 67 4.24 -8.46 5.47
C SER A 67 5.28 -7.95 4.48
N ALA A 68 6.17 -7.08 4.94
CA ALA A 68 7.23 -6.54 4.10
C ALA A 68 8.45 -7.48 4.09
N ASP A 69 8.95 -7.78 2.90
CA ASP A 69 10.25 -8.41 2.68
C ASP A 69 11.23 -7.38 2.09
N ALA A 70 12.45 -7.80 1.72
CA ALA A 70 13.48 -6.92 1.20
C ALA A 70 13.20 -6.42 -0.23
N ASP A 71 12.45 -7.16 -1.04
CA ASP A 71 12.21 -6.82 -2.45
C ASP A 71 10.72 -6.72 -2.81
N TYR A 72 9.83 -7.29 -1.99
CA TYR A 72 8.40 -7.36 -2.24
C TYR A 72 7.60 -7.19 -0.95
N LEU A 73 6.31 -6.93 -1.11
CA LEU A 73 5.33 -6.94 -0.03
C LEU A 73 4.40 -8.14 -0.23
N THR A 74 4.05 -8.81 0.85
CA THR A 74 2.99 -9.83 0.83
C THR A 74 1.73 -9.19 1.39
N LEU A 75 0.73 -8.99 0.54
CA LEU A 75 -0.59 -8.50 0.91
C LEU A 75 -1.50 -9.70 1.19
N ARG A 76 -1.89 -9.87 2.45
CA ARG A 76 -2.87 -10.85 2.88
C ARG A 76 -4.23 -10.18 3.03
N VAL A 77 -5.25 -10.77 2.42
CA VAL A 77 -6.64 -10.27 2.45
C VAL A 77 -7.57 -11.42 2.84
N THR A 78 -8.53 -11.14 3.70
CA THR A 78 -9.62 -12.08 4.00
C THR A 78 -10.86 -11.64 3.23
N MET A 79 -11.34 -12.49 2.31
CA MET A 79 -12.52 -12.15 1.50
C MET A 79 -13.81 -12.41 2.29
N ALA A 80 -14.80 -11.52 2.14
CA ALA A 80 -16.15 -11.72 2.65
C ALA A 80 -16.79 -12.97 2.01
N ASP A 81 -17.75 -13.59 2.70
CA ASP A 81 -18.46 -14.75 2.16
C ASP A 81 -19.36 -14.28 1.01
N ALA A 82 -19.21 -14.91 -0.16
CA ALA A 82 -19.97 -14.55 -1.35
C ALA A 82 -21.40 -15.13 -1.33
N ASN A 83 -21.81 -15.85 -0.28
CA ASN A 83 -23.08 -16.57 -0.25
C ASN A 83 -24.12 -15.92 0.72
N PRO A 84 -25.30 -15.49 0.22
CA PRO A 84 -26.38 -14.89 1.03
C PRO A 84 -27.25 -15.91 1.80
N SER A 85 -26.94 -17.21 1.76
CA SER A 85 -27.76 -18.21 2.44
C SER A 85 -27.50 -18.25 3.94
N SER A 86 -28.53 -18.00 4.75
CA SER A 86 -28.53 -18.06 6.23
C SER A 86 -28.21 -19.45 6.83
N MET A 87 -28.03 -20.47 5.99
CA MET A 87 -27.80 -21.86 6.41
C MET A 87 -26.31 -22.21 6.60
N GLY A 88 -25.40 -21.22 6.50
CA GLY A 88 -23.96 -21.44 6.57
C GLY A 88 -23.14 -20.33 7.26
N GLU A 89 -23.79 -19.29 7.81
CA GLU A 89 -23.11 -18.26 8.60
C GLU A 89 -22.39 -18.93 9.78
N GLY A 90 -21.06 -18.92 9.76
CA GLY A 90 -20.21 -19.48 10.83
C GLY A 90 -20.16 -21.01 10.92
N GLY A 91 -20.59 -21.75 9.89
CA GLY A 91 -20.62 -23.21 9.93
C GLY A 91 -19.24 -23.90 9.89
N LEU A 92 -19.16 -25.08 10.52
CA LEU A 92 -17.98 -25.99 10.62
C LEU A 92 -17.30 -26.32 9.26
N LEU A 93 -17.96 -26.02 8.14
CA LEU A 93 -17.58 -26.42 6.79
C LEU A 93 -16.70 -25.39 6.06
N ARG A 94 -16.66 -24.11 6.49
CA ARG A 94 -15.87 -23.05 5.81
C ARG A 94 -15.30 -21.99 6.77
N PRO A 95 -14.17 -22.28 7.45
CA PRO A 95 -13.55 -21.32 8.36
C PRO A 95 -13.02 -20.08 7.61
N PRO A 96 -12.95 -18.90 8.27
CA PRO A 96 -12.41 -17.66 7.71
C PRO A 96 -11.01 -17.81 7.11
N ALA A 97 -10.18 -18.69 7.69
CA ALA A 97 -8.85 -19.02 7.18
C ALA A 97 -8.86 -19.56 5.73
N ALA A 98 -9.93 -20.25 5.30
CA ALA A 98 -10.06 -20.76 3.93
C ALA A 98 -10.33 -19.66 2.88
N ARG A 99 -10.64 -18.44 3.32
CA ARG A 99 -10.89 -17.27 2.47
C ARG A 99 -9.72 -16.29 2.44
N ARG A 100 -8.61 -16.63 3.08
CA ARG A 100 -7.39 -15.82 3.06
C ARG A 100 -6.67 -16.02 1.75
N GLN A 101 -6.34 -14.91 1.12
CA GLN A 101 -5.52 -14.86 -0.08
C GLN A 101 -4.26 -14.07 0.24
N GLU A 102 -3.12 -14.57 -0.20
CA GLU A 102 -1.83 -13.89 -0.11
C GLU A 102 -1.35 -13.55 -1.50
N LEU A 103 -1.05 -12.28 -1.74
CA LEU A 103 -0.57 -11.78 -3.01
C LEU A 103 0.80 -11.14 -2.79
N GLN A 104 1.78 -11.56 -3.59
CA GLN A 104 3.07 -10.87 -3.63
C GLN A 104 2.98 -9.70 -4.59
N ILE A 105 3.23 -8.50 -4.08
CA ILE A 105 3.16 -7.26 -4.85
C ILE A 105 4.47 -6.49 -4.74
N ARG A 106 4.76 -5.69 -5.76
CA ARG A 106 5.84 -4.71 -5.70
C ARG A 106 5.41 -3.56 -4.78
N PRO A 107 6.32 -2.94 -4.01
CA PRO A 107 5.99 -1.76 -3.17
C PRO A 107 5.32 -0.63 -3.97
N GLU A 108 5.67 -0.50 -5.24
CA GLU A 108 5.10 0.51 -6.13
C GLU A 108 3.62 0.29 -6.42
N ALA A 109 3.20 -0.96 -6.55
CA ALA A 109 1.83 -1.36 -6.86
C ALA A 109 0.91 -1.41 -5.63
N LEU A 110 1.41 -1.02 -4.44
CA LEU A 110 0.63 -1.03 -3.21
C LEU A 110 -0.68 -0.21 -3.28
N PRO A 111 -0.71 1.03 -3.83
CA PRO A 111 -1.96 1.79 -3.91
C PRO A 111 -3.00 1.08 -4.77
N ASP A 112 -2.62 0.66 -5.98
CA ASP A 112 -3.50 -0.04 -6.92
C ASP A 112 -4.04 -1.34 -6.31
N ALA A 113 -3.19 -2.09 -5.61
CA ALA A 113 -3.58 -3.34 -4.95
C ALA A 113 -4.62 -3.10 -3.85
N LEU A 114 -4.51 -2.00 -3.08
CA LEU A 114 -5.47 -1.65 -2.03
C LEU A 114 -6.79 -1.11 -2.59
N ILE A 115 -6.73 -0.31 -3.66
CA ILE A 115 -7.92 0.22 -4.35
C ILE A 115 -8.72 -0.90 -5.00
N ALA A 116 -8.04 -1.94 -5.52
CA ALA A 116 -8.69 -3.09 -6.11
C ALA A 116 -9.40 -4.01 -5.10
N LEU A 117 -9.22 -3.80 -3.79
CA LEU A 117 -9.85 -4.63 -2.78
C LEU A 117 -11.35 -4.37 -2.70
N PRO A 118 -12.18 -5.42 -2.60
CA PRO A 118 -13.61 -5.25 -2.40
C PRO A 118 -13.89 -4.62 -1.03
N ALA A 119 -15.03 -3.93 -0.90
CA ALA A 119 -15.45 -3.31 0.36
C ALA A 119 -15.50 -4.31 1.53
N GLY A 120 -15.84 -5.58 1.25
CA GLY A 120 -15.87 -6.66 2.24
C GLY A 120 -14.49 -7.08 2.79
N ALA A 121 -13.38 -6.55 2.26
CA ALA A 121 -12.06 -6.74 2.85
C ALA A 121 -11.79 -5.80 4.04
N TRP A 122 -12.59 -4.74 4.21
CA TRP A 122 -12.37 -3.64 5.16
C TRP A 122 -13.29 -3.70 6.39
N HIS A 123 -13.28 -4.83 7.09
CA HIS A 123 -14.04 -5.12 8.31
C HIS A 123 -13.92 -4.04 9.40
N TYR A 124 -12.73 -3.46 9.58
CA TYR A 124 -12.46 -2.49 10.66
C TYR A 124 -12.45 -1.03 10.17
N GLY A 125 -12.86 -0.79 8.92
CA GLY A 125 -12.65 0.46 8.19
C GLY A 125 -11.25 0.56 7.60
N ARG A 126 -10.83 1.76 7.20
CA ARG A 126 -9.57 2.02 6.48
C ARG A 126 -8.34 1.94 7.39
N VAL A 127 -8.04 0.73 7.86
CA VAL A 127 -6.83 0.39 8.63
C VAL A 127 -6.16 -0.84 8.02
N VAL A 128 -4.83 -0.80 7.94
CA VAL A 128 -4.01 -1.92 7.44
C VAL A 128 -2.95 -2.24 8.48
N ALA A 129 -2.82 -3.51 8.82
CA ALA A 129 -1.74 -3.97 9.68
C ALA A 129 -0.46 -4.20 8.85
N VAL A 130 0.69 -3.81 9.38
CA VAL A 130 1.99 -3.93 8.71
C VAL A 130 2.98 -4.62 9.63
N SER A 131 3.68 -5.64 9.13
CA SER A 131 4.73 -6.34 9.85
C SER A 131 5.99 -6.56 9.00
N GLU A 132 7.11 -6.81 9.67
CA GLU A 132 8.25 -7.45 9.02
C GLU A 132 7.88 -8.90 8.65
N SER A 133 8.31 -9.37 7.47
CA SER A 133 8.16 -10.77 7.06
C SER A 133 8.97 -11.68 8.00
N PRO A 134 8.36 -12.74 8.58
CA PRO A 134 9.08 -13.70 9.41
C PRO A 134 10.01 -14.60 8.59
N LEU A 135 9.79 -14.70 7.28
CA LEU A 135 10.57 -15.51 6.34
C LEU A 135 11.75 -14.73 5.74
N ALA A 136 11.86 -13.43 6.02
CA ALA A 136 12.91 -12.59 5.46
C ALA A 136 14.31 -13.00 5.94
N ASP A 137 15.29 -12.90 5.04
CA ASP A 137 16.69 -13.17 5.38
C ASP A 137 17.19 -12.21 6.47
N ARG A 138 17.74 -12.79 7.55
CA ARG A 138 18.35 -12.06 8.67
C ARG A 138 19.43 -11.08 8.20
N LYS A 139 20.18 -11.41 7.14
CA LYS A 139 21.21 -10.52 6.57
C LYS A 139 20.63 -9.29 5.90
N ARG A 140 19.37 -9.34 5.47
CA ARG A 140 18.67 -8.24 4.77
C ARG A 140 17.69 -7.48 5.65
N ARG A 141 17.71 -7.67 6.97
CA ARG A 141 16.78 -7.00 7.91
C ARG A 141 16.78 -5.47 7.81
N ALA A 142 17.93 -4.86 7.54
CA ALA A 142 17.99 -3.42 7.30
C ALA A 142 17.27 -2.97 6.02
N ALA A 143 17.20 -3.81 4.98
CA ALA A 143 16.39 -3.55 3.79
C ALA A 143 14.90 -3.77 4.08
N VAL A 144 14.55 -4.85 4.80
CA VAL A 144 13.17 -5.13 5.22
C VAL A 144 12.59 -3.98 6.03
N ARG A 145 13.32 -3.46 7.02
CA ARG A 145 12.87 -2.32 7.85
C ARG A 145 12.62 -1.06 7.02
N ARG A 146 13.52 -0.75 6.09
CA ARG A 146 13.31 0.39 5.16
C ARG A 146 12.06 0.19 4.31
N ASN A 147 11.76 -1.03 3.90
CA ASN A 147 10.55 -1.33 3.16
C ASN A 147 9.29 -1.24 4.02
N VAL A 148 9.35 -1.66 5.30
CA VAL A 148 8.27 -1.43 6.26
C VAL A 148 8.02 0.07 6.39
N GLU A 149 9.05 0.85 6.71
CA GLU A 149 8.94 2.32 6.86
C GLU A 149 8.39 2.98 5.59
N SER A 150 8.86 2.55 4.42
CA SER A 150 8.36 3.06 3.13
C SER A 150 6.91 2.68 2.88
N ALA A 151 6.49 1.46 3.24
CA ALA A 151 5.10 1.04 3.14
C ALA A 151 4.21 1.84 4.10
N ILE A 152 4.64 2.05 5.34
CA ILE A 152 3.94 2.87 6.35
C ILE A 152 3.76 4.30 5.83
N GLN A 153 4.83 4.93 5.32
CA GLN A 153 4.75 6.27 4.76
C GLN A 153 3.74 6.34 3.61
N LYS A 154 3.80 5.38 2.68
CA LYS A 154 2.89 5.32 1.53
C LYS A 154 1.43 5.14 1.96
N LEU A 155 1.16 4.29 2.94
CA LEU A 155 -0.19 4.11 3.51
C LEU A 155 -0.70 5.40 4.17
N ASN A 156 0.15 6.09 4.93
CA ASN A 156 -0.20 7.38 5.54
C ASN A 156 -0.49 8.45 4.49
N ASP A 157 0.31 8.50 3.42
CA ASP A 157 0.10 9.41 2.29
C ASP A 157 -1.24 9.14 1.59
N LEU A 158 -1.67 7.87 1.55
CA LEU A 158 -2.98 7.44 1.04
C LEU A 158 -4.14 7.71 2.03
N GLY A 159 -3.85 8.19 3.25
CA GLY A 159 -4.86 8.41 4.29
C GLY A 159 -5.36 7.12 4.94
N VAL A 160 -4.60 6.03 4.84
CA VAL A 160 -4.85 4.74 5.48
C VAL A 160 -4.20 4.73 6.86
N VAL A 161 -4.95 4.30 7.88
CA VAL A 161 -4.37 4.13 9.21
C VAL A 161 -3.54 2.86 9.25
N VAL A 162 -2.36 2.94 9.85
CA VAL A 162 -1.44 1.81 9.97
C VAL A 162 -1.45 1.28 11.39
N GLU A 163 -1.57 -0.04 11.54
CA GLU A 163 -1.30 -0.75 12.78
C GLU A 163 0.03 -1.52 12.63
N GLU A 164 1.07 -1.12 13.36
CA GLU A 164 2.39 -1.79 13.27
C GLU A 164 2.42 -3.05 14.14
N TRP A 165 2.90 -4.15 13.57
CA TRP A 165 2.89 -5.48 14.18
C TRP A 165 4.29 -6.11 14.22
N PRO A 166 4.69 -6.77 15.33
CA PRO A 166 3.95 -6.87 16.59
C PRO A 166 3.84 -5.50 17.29
N SER A 167 2.69 -5.23 17.92
CA SER A 167 2.47 -4.02 18.71
C SER A 167 3.49 -3.99 19.86
N ARG A 168 4.35 -2.97 19.88
CA ARG A 168 5.50 -2.87 20.79
C ARG A 168 5.08 -2.59 22.23
#